data_AF-X1S0N6-F1
#
_entry.id   AF-X1S0N6-F1
#
_cell.length_a   1.000
_cell.length_b   1.000
_cell.length_c   1.000
_cell.angle_alpha   90.00
_cell.angle_beta   90.00
_cell.angle_gamma   90.00
#
_symmetry.space_group_name_H-M   'P 1'
#
loop_
_entity.id
_entity.type
_entity.pdbx_description
1 polymer ?
#
loop_
_entity_poly.entity_id
_entity_poly.type
_entity_poly.pdbx_seq_one_letter_code
_entity_poly.pdbx_strand_id
1 'polypeptide(L)'
;MVQTKIIIKGAREHNLKNINLEIPRNKLIVITGLSGSGKSSLAFDTIYAEGQRRYIESLSSYARQFMERMKKPDVDYIEGLSPAISIDQRRASKNPRSTVGTVTEIYDYLRLLFARTGIPHCPQCGRRVSKQTVEQMVDQILNLSQGTKIQVLAPIIRFKKGEHKQILEDIQKKGFVRVRVDGNTFEVEEDIKIDRYKNHNIEVVVDRLLVTPEIKTRLAGSIETALSLSEGIVVIDIEGGKEKIFSEQFSCPSCGINLPEIAPRIFSFNNPYGACPACSGLGFKMEFDPGLIVSDKNKSILQGALVPWGEVKGKYLYHILKGLADFYGFSLNTPFVE
;
A
#
# COMPACT_ATOMS: atom_id res chain seq x y z
N MET A 1 14.54 4.12 -50.33
CA MET A 1 15.46 2.99 -50.16
C MET A 1 15.73 2.80 -48.67
N VAL A 2 15.70 1.59 -48.15
CA VAL A 2 16.05 1.33 -46.74
C VAL A 2 17.53 1.63 -46.56
N GLN A 3 17.87 2.66 -45.77
CA GLN A 3 19.27 2.93 -45.41
C GLN A 3 19.82 1.74 -44.64
N THR A 4 20.83 1.08 -45.21
CA THR A 4 21.48 -0.12 -44.67
C THR A 4 22.66 0.18 -43.75
N LYS A 5 23.08 1.45 -43.68
CA LYS A 5 24.25 1.91 -42.92
C LYS A 5 23.92 3.21 -42.17
N ILE A 6 24.61 3.43 -41.05
CA ILE A 6 24.74 4.73 -40.39
C ILE A 6 26.03 5.36 -40.92
N ILE A 7 25.93 6.56 -41.46
CA ILE A 7 27.06 7.28 -42.05
C ILE A 7 27.37 8.45 -41.13
N ILE A 8 28.60 8.53 -40.64
CA ILE A 8 29.10 9.60 -39.77
C ILE A 8 30.23 10.28 -40.52
N LYS A 9 30.17 11.61 -40.67
CA LYS A 9 31.25 12.42 -41.24
C LYS A 9 31.66 13.53 -40.29
N GLY A 10 32.95 13.67 -40.12
CA GLY A 10 33.59 14.74 -39.37
C GLY A 10 33.24 14.77 -37.88
N ALA A 11 33.20 13.61 -37.21
CA ALA A 11 32.96 13.60 -35.76
C ALA A 11 34.20 14.10 -34.99
N ARG A 12 34.00 15.09 -34.12
CA ARG A 12 35.03 15.83 -33.39
C ARG A 12 34.75 15.99 -31.89
N GLU A 13 33.70 15.36 -31.37
CA GLU A 13 33.38 15.45 -29.95
C GLU A 13 34.56 14.98 -29.07
N HIS A 14 34.92 15.80 -28.08
CA HIS A 14 36.07 15.60 -27.20
C HIS A 14 37.42 15.43 -27.93
N ASN A 15 37.95 14.20 -27.98
CA ASN A 15 39.27 13.92 -28.54
C ASN A 15 39.20 13.25 -29.93
N LEU A 16 38.00 13.13 -30.51
CA LEU A 16 37.83 12.61 -31.87
C LEU A 16 38.51 13.54 -32.89
N LYS A 17 39.24 12.95 -33.83
CA LYS A 17 40.07 13.69 -34.80
C LYS A 17 39.40 13.78 -36.16
N ASN A 18 38.23 14.40 -36.21
CA ASN A 18 37.46 14.60 -37.44
C ASN A 18 37.21 13.30 -38.22
N ILE A 19 36.72 12.28 -37.51
CA ILE A 19 36.64 10.92 -38.05
C ILE A 19 35.41 10.73 -38.94
N ASN A 20 35.57 9.91 -39.98
CA ASN A 20 34.48 9.45 -40.86
C ASN A 20 34.30 7.94 -40.67
N LEU A 21 33.06 7.48 -40.52
CA LEU A 21 32.76 6.08 -40.24
C LEU A 21 31.46 5.65 -40.92
N GLU A 22 31.44 4.44 -41.46
CA GLU A 22 30.21 3.76 -41.87
C GLU A 22 29.96 2.56 -40.96
N ILE A 23 28.78 2.52 -40.33
CA ILE A 23 28.39 1.44 -39.44
C ILE A 23 27.23 0.67 -40.08
N PRO A 24 27.33 -0.66 -40.26
CA PRO A 24 26.22 -1.44 -40.81
C PRO A 24 25.04 -1.50 -39.83
N ARG A 25 23.83 -1.20 -40.31
CA ARG A 25 22.62 -1.28 -39.48
C ARG A 25 22.20 -2.73 -39.24
N ASN A 26 21.41 -2.95 -38.18
CA ASN A 26 20.84 -4.24 -37.80
C ASN A 26 21.90 -5.32 -37.53
N LYS A 27 23.07 -4.90 -37.06
CA LYS A 27 24.14 -5.79 -36.59
C LYS A 27 24.54 -5.43 -35.17
N LEU A 28 25.05 -6.41 -34.43
CA LEU A 28 25.72 -6.15 -33.17
C LEU A 28 27.09 -5.52 -33.47
N ILE A 29 27.22 -4.22 -33.18
CA ILE A 29 28.46 -3.47 -33.39
C ILE A 29 29.18 -3.34 -32.05
N VAL A 30 30.46 -3.70 -32.04
CA VAL A 30 31.33 -3.59 -30.86
C VAL A 30 32.40 -2.54 -31.14
N ILE A 31 32.43 -1.48 -30.34
CA ILE A 31 33.48 -0.46 -30.38
C ILE A 31 34.53 -0.82 -29.33
N THR A 32 35.78 -1.04 -29.78
CA THR A 32 36.90 -1.45 -28.92
C THR A 32 38.10 -0.51 -29.07
N GLY A 33 39.05 -0.58 -28.12
CA GLY A 33 40.23 0.28 -28.06
C GLY A 33 40.68 0.62 -26.63
N LEU A 34 41.87 1.19 -26.50
CA LEU A 34 42.48 1.58 -25.21
C LEU A 34 41.61 2.57 -24.42
N SER A 35 41.77 2.61 -23.09
CA SER A 35 41.09 3.62 -22.26
C SER A 35 41.44 5.03 -22.75
N GLY A 36 40.44 5.91 -22.83
CA GLY A 36 40.62 7.26 -23.37
C GLY A 36 40.70 7.36 -24.91
N SER A 37 40.59 6.27 -25.68
CA SER A 37 40.67 6.31 -27.16
C SER A 37 39.50 6.98 -27.89
N GLY A 38 38.54 7.59 -27.17
CA GLY A 38 37.37 8.25 -27.77
C GLY A 38 36.16 7.32 -28.02
N LYS A 39 36.16 6.08 -27.50
CA LYS A 39 35.03 5.15 -27.66
C LYS A 39 33.70 5.73 -27.16
N SER A 40 33.71 6.26 -25.93
CA SER A 40 32.53 6.85 -25.32
C SER A 40 32.12 8.14 -26.03
N SER A 41 33.09 8.93 -26.48
CA SER A 41 32.85 10.15 -27.25
C SER A 41 32.14 9.87 -28.58
N LEU A 42 32.52 8.79 -29.26
CA LEU A 42 31.82 8.35 -30.47
C LEU A 42 30.45 7.72 -30.16
N ALA A 43 30.39 6.77 -29.21
CA ALA A 43 29.18 6.00 -28.95
C ALA A 43 28.09 6.80 -28.24
N PHE A 44 28.43 7.45 -27.13
CA PHE A 44 27.48 8.16 -26.26
C PHE A 44 27.35 9.64 -26.65
N ASP A 45 28.47 10.35 -26.72
CA ASP A 45 28.45 11.81 -26.85
C ASP A 45 28.17 12.27 -28.30
N THR A 46 28.34 11.38 -29.29
CA THR A 46 28.05 11.64 -30.70
C THR A 46 26.81 10.87 -31.20
N ILE A 47 26.90 9.53 -31.32
CA ILE A 47 25.86 8.71 -31.95
C ILE A 47 24.57 8.70 -31.13
N TYR A 48 24.64 8.35 -29.85
CA TYR A 48 23.48 8.30 -28.96
C TYR A 48 22.88 9.70 -28.76
N ALA A 49 23.71 10.70 -28.44
CA ALA A 49 23.26 12.08 -28.25
C ALA A 49 22.50 12.61 -29.47
N GLU A 50 23.02 12.39 -30.69
CA GLU A 50 22.37 12.84 -31.92
C GLU A 50 21.10 12.04 -32.23
N GLY A 51 21.11 10.71 -32.01
CA GLY A 51 19.94 9.86 -32.18
C GLY A 51 18.80 10.20 -31.22
N GLN A 52 19.12 10.49 -29.96
CA GLN A 52 18.16 10.95 -28.95
C GLN A 52 17.63 12.34 -29.29
N ARG A 53 18.51 13.29 -29.65
CA ARG A 53 18.13 14.66 -29.99
C ARG A 53 17.13 14.71 -31.14
N ARG A 54 17.43 14.04 -32.26
CA ARG A 54 16.54 14.00 -33.42
C ARG A 54 15.17 13.39 -33.11
N TYR A 55 15.13 12.37 -32.26
CA TYR A 55 13.88 11.77 -31.84
C TYR A 55 13.05 12.73 -30.97
N ILE A 56 13.66 13.35 -29.95
CA ILE A 56 12.96 14.29 -29.06
C ILE A 56 12.45 15.53 -29.82
N GLU A 57 13.24 16.05 -30.76
CA GLU A 57 12.85 17.19 -31.61
C GLU A 57 11.63 16.93 -32.50
N SER A 58 11.25 15.65 -32.68
CA SER A 58 10.05 15.25 -33.42
C SER A 58 8.80 15.13 -32.54
N LEU A 59 8.94 15.09 -31.21
CA LEU A 59 7.81 14.82 -30.29
C LEU A 59 6.87 16.01 -30.13
N SER A 60 7.38 17.24 -30.06
CA SER A 60 6.56 18.45 -30.02
C SER A 60 7.35 19.70 -30.41
N SER A 61 6.63 20.74 -30.86
CA SER A 61 7.20 22.07 -31.12
C SER A 61 7.81 22.70 -29.87
N TYR A 62 7.22 22.43 -28.69
CA TYR A 62 7.74 22.86 -27.39
C TYR A 62 9.06 22.15 -27.04
N ALA A 63 9.14 20.82 -27.22
CA ALA A 63 10.37 20.06 -26.98
C ALA A 63 11.53 20.57 -27.84
N ARG A 64 11.26 20.98 -29.09
CA ARG A 64 12.26 21.56 -29.99
C ARG A 64 12.92 22.82 -29.40
N GLN A 65 12.16 23.72 -28.79
CA GLN A 65 12.70 24.93 -28.16
C GLN A 65 13.66 24.64 -26.99
N PHE A 66 13.44 23.55 -26.25
CA PHE A 66 14.36 23.11 -25.19
C PHE A 66 15.62 22.48 -25.76
N MET A 67 15.50 21.70 -26.85
CA MET A 67 16.64 21.04 -27.49
C MET A 67 17.56 22.03 -28.21
N GLU A 68 17.05 23.14 -28.71
CA GLU A 68 17.87 24.22 -29.30
C GLU A 68 18.88 24.83 -28.32
N ARG A 69 18.61 24.74 -27.01
CA ARG A 69 19.52 25.21 -25.95
C ARG A 69 20.57 24.17 -25.54
N MET A 70 20.40 22.91 -25.93
CA MET A 70 21.38 21.87 -25.65
C MET A 70 22.55 21.95 -26.63
N LYS A 71 23.76 21.71 -26.12
CA LYS A 71 24.95 21.61 -26.97
C LYS A 71 24.76 20.46 -27.96
N LYS A 72 24.73 20.77 -29.25
CA LYS A 72 24.74 19.76 -30.31
C LYS A 72 26.11 19.06 -30.34
N PRO A 73 26.17 17.75 -30.57
CA PRO A 73 27.44 17.06 -30.79
C PRO A 73 28.21 17.71 -31.95
N ASP A 74 29.54 17.81 -31.82
CA ASP A 74 30.41 18.34 -32.88
C ASP A 74 30.62 17.27 -33.95
N VAL A 75 29.78 17.30 -34.97
CA VAL A 75 29.80 16.42 -36.14
C VAL A 75 29.27 17.16 -37.37
N ASP A 76 29.89 16.97 -38.53
CA ASP A 76 29.44 17.63 -39.76
C ASP A 76 28.13 17.03 -40.29
N TYR A 77 28.06 15.70 -40.29
CA TYR A 77 26.93 15.00 -40.88
C TYR A 77 26.76 13.62 -40.28
N ILE A 78 25.53 13.29 -39.88
CA ILE A 78 25.15 11.91 -39.56
C ILE A 78 23.84 11.56 -40.27
N GLU A 79 23.81 10.40 -40.92
CA GLU A 79 22.65 9.85 -41.62
C GLU A 79 22.39 8.39 -41.20
N GLY A 80 21.17 7.91 -41.36
CA GLY A 80 20.81 6.52 -41.04
C GLY A 80 20.63 6.22 -39.56
N LEU A 81 20.66 7.22 -38.68
CA LEU A 81 20.42 7.05 -37.24
C LEU A 81 18.97 6.64 -36.95
N SER A 82 18.83 5.61 -36.12
CA SER A 82 17.57 5.29 -35.43
C SER A 82 17.43 6.14 -34.16
N PRO A 83 16.22 6.26 -33.59
CA PRO A 83 16.07 6.66 -32.18
C PRO A 83 16.99 5.79 -31.31
N ALA A 84 17.80 6.45 -30.49
CA ALA A 84 18.84 5.79 -29.72
C ALA A 84 18.47 5.71 -28.23
N ILE A 85 18.81 4.59 -27.60
CA ILE A 85 18.65 4.36 -26.15
C ILE A 85 20.03 4.03 -25.60
N SER A 86 20.42 4.74 -24.54
CA SER A 86 21.64 4.45 -23.79
C SER A 86 21.31 3.49 -22.66
N ILE A 87 22.08 2.41 -22.55
CA ILE A 87 22.10 1.52 -21.39
C ILE A 87 23.52 1.60 -20.85
N ASP A 88 23.71 2.45 -19.83
CA ASP A 88 24.99 2.62 -19.16
C ASP A 88 24.94 2.10 -17.71
N GLN A 89 26.10 2.07 -17.07
CA GLN A 89 26.23 1.64 -15.67
C GLN A 89 26.05 2.81 -14.69
N ARG A 90 25.39 3.93 -15.08
CA ARG A 90 25.16 5.02 -14.11
C ARG A 90 24.32 4.46 -12.98
N ARG A 91 24.81 4.66 -11.75
CA ARG A 91 24.11 4.21 -10.54
C ARG A 91 22.71 4.84 -10.56
N ALA A 92 21.68 4.00 -10.51
CA ALA A 92 20.31 4.46 -10.34
C ALA A 92 20.23 5.36 -9.10
N SER A 93 19.38 6.39 -9.19
CA SER A 93 19.13 7.31 -8.07
C SER A 93 18.78 6.53 -6.81
N LYS A 94 19.44 6.86 -5.70
CA LYS A 94 19.17 6.26 -4.37
C LYS A 94 17.88 6.85 -3.79
N ASN A 95 16.75 6.52 -4.41
CA ASN A 95 15.45 6.80 -3.81
C ASN A 95 15.05 5.61 -2.93
N PRO A 96 14.87 5.78 -1.60
CA PRO A 96 14.52 4.68 -0.69
C PRO A 96 13.17 4.02 -1.03
N ARG A 97 12.34 4.67 -1.84
CA ARG A 97 11.06 4.16 -2.33
C ARG A 97 11.13 3.50 -3.70
N SER A 98 12.31 3.46 -4.31
CA SER A 98 12.53 2.74 -5.56
C SER A 98 13.06 1.34 -5.26
N THR A 99 12.32 0.34 -5.72
CA THR A 99 12.68 -1.08 -5.59
C THR A 99 12.85 -1.69 -6.97
N VAL A 100 13.39 -2.91 -7.04
CA VAL A 100 13.46 -3.67 -8.30
C VAL A 100 12.07 -3.78 -8.95
N GLY A 101 11.03 -4.02 -8.15
CA GLY A 101 9.66 -4.16 -8.64
C GLY A 101 9.09 -2.88 -9.23
N THR A 102 9.45 -1.71 -8.70
CA THR A 102 8.99 -0.43 -9.27
C THR A 102 9.78 -0.02 -10.51
N VAL A 103 11.09 -0.33 -10.56
CA VAL A 103 11.93 -0.02 -11.73
C VAL A 103 11.56 -0.88 -12.94
N THR A 104 11.18 -2.13 -12.70
CA THR A 104 10.77 -3.08 -13.75
C THR A 104 9.27 -3.04 -14.06
N GLU A 105 8.52 -2.17 -13.38
CA GLU A 105 7.04 -2.10 -13.43
C GLU A 105 6.31 -3.39 -13.02
N ILE A 106 7.02 -4.47 -12.66
CA ILE A 106 6.42 -5.74 -12.19
C ILE A 106 5.52 -5.49 -10.98
N TYR A 107 5.90 -4.58 -10.08
CA TYR A 107 5.08 -4.23 -8.93
C TYR A 107 3.74 -3.60 -9.35
N ASP A 108 3.70 -2.87 -10.46
CA ASP A 108 2.48 -2.24 -10.96
C ASP A 108 1.47 -3.28 -11.45
N TYR A 109 1.97 -4.31 -12.15
CA TYR A 109 1.18 -5.48 -12.51
C TYR A 109 0.73 -6.28 -11.28
N LEU A 110 1.58 -6.43 -10.27
CA LEU A 110 1.17 -7.07 -9.01
C LEU A 110 0.05 -6.30 -8.33
N ARG A 111 0.12 -4.97 -8.25
CA ARG A 111 -0.96 -4.13 -7.69
C ARG A 111 -2.28 -4.36 -8.42
N LEU A 112 -2.24 -4.45 -9.75
CA LEU A 112 -3.42 -4.75 -10.56
C LEU A 112 -3.95 -6.17 -10.30
N LEU A 113 -3.07 -7.16 -10.27
CA LEU A 113 -3.40 -8.57 -10.02
C LEU A 113 -4.11 -8.74 -8.67
N PHE A 114 -3.52 -8.19 -7.60
CA PHE A 114 -4.10 -8.26 -6.25
C PHE A 114 -5.40 -7.48 -6.15
N ALA A 115 -5.55 -6.34 -6.84
CA ALA A 115 -6.81 -5.61 -6.84
C ALA A 115 -7.95 -6.34 -7.57
N ARG A 116 -7.64 -7.10 -8.62
CA ARG A 116 -8.65 -7.78 -9.44
C ARG A 116 -9.00 -9.19 -8.97
N THR A 117 -8.02 -9.91 -8.44
CA THR A 117 -8.16 -11.34 -8.11
C THR A 117 -7.93 -11.63 -6.63
N GLY A 118 -7.46 -10.64 -5.86
CA GLY A 118 -7.21 -10.80 -4.43
C GLY A 118 -8.51 -11.00 -3.66
N ILE A 119 -8.51 -12.02 -2.81
CA ILE A 119 -9.59 -12.26 -1.85
C ILE A 119 -9.21 -11.51 -0.56
N PRO A 120 -9.92 -10.44 -0.18
CA PRO A 120 -9.56 -9.68 1.02
C PRO A 120 -9.98 -10.44 2.27
N HIS A 121 -9.15 -10.34 3.31
CA HIS A 121 -9.36 -10.99 4.60
C HIS A 121 -9.30 -9.95 5.73
N CYS A 122 -10.06 -10.18 6.79
CA CYS A 122 -10.03 -9.34 7.98
C CYS A 122 -8.68 -9.50 8.70
N PRO A 123 -7.94 -8.41 9.01
CA PRO A 123 -6.64 -8.49 9.66
C PRO A 123 -6.72 -9.01 11.10
N GLN A 124 -7.87 -8.91 11.77
CA GLN A 124 -8.04 -9.35 13.16
C GLN A 124 -8.47 -10.83 13.26
N CYS A 125 -9.40 -11.29 12.43
CA CYS A 125 -9.98 -12.64 12.55
C CYS A 125 -9.75 -13.56 11.34
N GLY A 126 -9.12 -13.07 10.27
CA GLY A 126 -8.78 -13.84 9.08
C GLY A 126 -9.96 -14.25 8.20
N ARG A 127 -11.20 -13.89 8.54
CA ARG A 127 -12.38 -14.21 7.71
C ARG A 127 -12.33 -13.45 6.39
N ARG A 128 -12.84 -14.07 5.32
CA ARG A 128 -13.04 -13.42 4.03
C ARG A 128 -14.01 -12.26 4.18
N VAL A 129 -13.67 -11.15 3.53
CA VAL A 129 -14.50 -9.96 3.44
C VAL A 129 -14.99 -9.84 2.00
N SER A 130 -16.27 -9.55 1.81
CA SER A 130 -16.84 -9.40 0.48
C SER A 130 -17.86 -8.27 0.49
N LYS A 131 -17.76 -7.38 -0.50
CA LYS A 131 -18.83 -6.46 -0.84
C LYS A 131 -19.88 -7.20 -1.68
N GLN A 132 -21.15 -7.01 -1.37
CA GLN A 132 -22.27 -7.53 -2.14
C GLN A 132 -23.26 -6.40 -2.43
N THR A 133 -23.88 -6.41 -3.62
CA THR A 133 -25.00 -5.51 -3.91
C THR A 133 -26.28 -6.08 -3.30
N VAL A 134 -27.28 -5.22 -3.05
CA VAL A 134 -28.61 -5.66 -2.58
C VAL A 134 -29.17 -6.77 -3.46
N GLU A 135 -29.06 -6.64 -4.78
CA GLU A 135 -29.52 -7.65 -5.75
C GLU A 135 -28.82 -9.01 -5.55
N GLN A 136 -27.50 -9.03 -5.34
CA GLN A 136 -26.76 -10.25 -5.04
C GLN A 136 -27.16 -10.88 -3.70
N MET A 137 -27.43 -10.06 -2.67
CA MET A 137 -27.92 -10.53 -1.38
C MET A 137 -29.29 -11.20 -1.54
N VAL A 138 -30.20 -10.53 -2.24
CA VAL A 138 -31.55 -11.01 -2.55
C VAL A 138 -31.50 -12.35 -3.31
N ASP A 139 -30.72 -12.43 -4.38
CA ASP A 139 -30.62 -13.65 -5.18
C ASP A 139 -30.01 -14.82 -4.36
N GLN A 140 -29.06 -14.56 -3.46
CA GLN A 140 -28.53 -15.59 -2.55
C GLN A 140 -29.55 -16.10 -1.53
N ILE A 141 -30.49 -15.25 -1.11
CA ILE A 141 -31.57 -15.62 -0.17
C ILE A 141 -32.68 -16.37 -0.92
N LEU A 142 -32.99 -15.97 -2.16
CA LEU A 142 -33.97 -16.67 -3.01
C LEU A 142 -33.51 -18.09 -3.40
N ASN A 143 -32.20 -18.37 -3.36
CA ASN A 143 -31.65 -19.71 -3.54
C ASN A 143 -31.86 -20.65 -2.34
N LEU A 144 -32.43 -20.18 -1.23
CA LEU A 144 -32.83 -21.05 -0.11
C LEU A 144 -34.07 -21.87 -0.50
N SER A 145 -34.35 -22.95 0.25
CA SER A 145 -35.55 -23.77 0.03
C SER A 145 -36.84 -22.93 0.13
N GLN A 146 -37.79 -23.17 -0.77
CA GLN A 146 -39.10 -22.53 -0.69
C GLN A 146 -39.78 -22.87 0.64
N GLY A 147 -40.46 -21.89 1.24
CA GLY A 147 -41.13 -22.04 2.53
C GLY A 147 -40.24 -21.81 3.75
N THR A 148 -38.94 -21.53 3.56
CA THR A 148 -38.04 -21.17 4.66
C THR A 148 -38.47 -19.83 5.27
N LYS A 149 -38.61 -19.75 6.59
CA LYS A 149 -38.86 -18.47 7.28
C LYS A 149 -37.54 -17.79 7.60
N ILE A 150 -37.46 -16.50 7.30
CA ILE A 150 -36.29 -15.67 7.54
C ILE A 150 -36.67 -14.40 8.30
N GLN A 151 -35.72 -13.87 9.06
CA GLN A 151 -35.82 -12.54 9.65
C GLN A 151 -34.68 -11.66 9.10
N VAL A 152 -35.04 -10.46 8.66
CA VAL A 152 -34.09 -9.45 8.20
C VAL A 152 -33.74 -8.57 9.40
N LEU A 153 -32.47 -8.58 9.78
CA LEU A 153 -31.98 -7.93 10.99
C LEU A 153 -30.93 -6.87 10.65
N ALA A 154 -31.04 -5.72 11.29
CA ALA A 154 -30.06 -4.64 11.20
C ALA A 154 -29.20 -4.58 12.47
N PRO A 155 -27.92 -5.03 12.45
CA PRO A 155 -27.07 -5.06 13.63
C PRO A 155 -26.55 -3.65 13.99
N ILE A 156 -27.27 -2.93 14.85
CA ILE A 156 -26.89 -1.58 15.27
C ILE A 156 -25.72 -1.61 16.25
N ILE A 157 -25.70 -2.57 17.17
CA ILE A 157 -24.63 -2.72 18.15
C ILE A 157 -24.04 -4.11 18.06
N ARG A 158 -22.72 -4.17 17.98
CA ARG A 158 -21.95 -5.42 17.91
C ARG A 158 -20.84 -5.39 18.95
N PHE A 159 -20.96 -6.27 19.93
CA PHE A 159 -19.94 -6.54 20.96
C PHE A 159 -19.43 -5.28 21.67
N LYS A 160 -20.33 -4.35 22.03
CA LYS A 160 -19.99 -3.13 22.77
C LYS A 160 -20.59 -3.14 24.17
N LYS A 161 -19.83 -2.62 25.14
CA LYS A 161 -20.30 -2.40 26.52
C LYS A 161 -21.24 -1.20 26.61
N GLY A 162 -22.23 -1.29 27.49
CA GLY A 162 -23.15 -0.19 27.81
C GLY A 162 -24.61 -0.63 27.90
N GLU A 163 -25.44 0.21 28.53
CA GLU A 163 -26.89 -0.04 28.63
C GLU A 163 -27.63 0.34 27.34
N HIS A 164 -27.02 1.15 26.46
CA HIS A 164 -27.53 1.51 25.14
C HIS A 164 -28.97 2.06 25.08
N LYS A 165 -29.50 2.63 26.17
CA LYS A 165 -30.87 3.16 26.27
C LYS A 165 -31.24 4.18 25.20
N GLN A 166 -30.37 5.14 24.91
CA GLN A 166 -30.59 6.13 23.86
C GLN A 166 -30.79 5.50 22.48
N ILE A 167 -30.05 4.42 22.20
CA ILE A 167 -30.16 3.71 20.92
C ILE A 167 -31.50 2.98 20.83
N LEU A 168 -31.99 2.38 21.92
CA LEU A 168 -33.31 1.76 21.98
C LEU A 168 -34.44 2.80 21.80
N GLU A 169 -34.33 3.96 22.43
CA GLU A 169 -35.28 5.07 22.23
C GLU A 169 -35.29 5.58 20.78
N ASP A 170 -34.12 5.68 20.14
CA ASP A 170 -34.01 6.12 18.75
C ASP A 170 -34.59 5.10 17.77
N ILE A 171 -34.45 3.80 18.06
CA ILE A 171 -35.10 2.71 17.31
C ILE A 171 -36.63 2.84 17.44
N GLN A 172 -37.14 3.11 18.64
CA GLN A 172 -38.56 3.31 18.89
C GLN A 172 -39.12 4.52 18.12
N LYS A 173 -38.42 5.66 18.17
CA LYS A 173 -38.80 6.88 17.44
C LYS A 173 -38.85 6.68 15.92
N LYS A 174 -38.02 5.78 15.39
CA LYS A 174 -38.03 5.37 13.97
C LYS A 174 -39.16 4.40 13.62
N GLY A 175 -39.97 3.98 14.59
CA GLY A 175 -41.16 3.15 14.39
C GLY A 175 -40.90 1.64 14.37
N PHE A 176 -39.72 1.18 14.80
CA PHE A 176 -39.45 -0.25 14.90
C PHE A 176 -40.02 -0.81 16.21
N VAL A 177 -40.73 -1.93 16.11
CA VAL A 177 -41.44 -2.55 17.24
C VAL A 177 -40.60 -3.60 17.95
N ARG A 178 -39.63 -4.22 17.27
CA ARG A 178 -38.90 -5.39 17.77
C ARG A 178 -37.39 -5.25 17.64
N VAL A 179 -36.70 -5.72 18.68
CA VAL A 179 -35.24 -5.79 18.75
C VAL A 179 -34.81 -7.15 19.25
N ARG A 180 -33.68 -7.63 18.79
CA ARG A 180 -33.01 -8.82 19.30
C ARG A 180 -31.78 -8.38 20.08
N VAL A 181 -31.76 -8.70 21.37
CA VAL A 181 -30.68 -8.38 22.30
C VAL A 181 -30.07 -9.70 22.80
N ASP A 182 -28.78 -9.89 22.49
CA ASP A 182 -28.02 -11.11 22.84
C ASP A 182 -28.72 -12.42 22.45
N GLY A 183 -29.41 -12.43 21.30
CA GLY A 183 -30.12 -13.58 20.75
C GLY A 183 -31.57 -13.73 21.22
N ASN A 184 -32.04 -12.92 22.18
CA ASN A 184 -33.43 -12.92 22.63
C ASN A 184 -34.20 -11.76 21.99
N THR A 185 -35.40 -12.03 21.49
CA THR A 185 -36.25 -11.02 20.84
C THR A 185 -37.18 -10.38 21.86
N PHE A 186 -37.18 -9.05 21.92
CA PHE A 186 -38.00 -8.21 22.80
C PHE A 186 -38.82 -7.21 21.98
N GLU A 187 -39.92 -6.73 22.55
CA GLU A 187 -40.61 -5.56 22.02
C GLU A 187 -39.96 -4.29 22.58
N VAL A 188 -39.79 -3.26 21.74
CA VAL A 188 -39.02 -2.05 22.10
C VAL A 188 -39.68 -1.27 23.24
N GLU A 189 -40.99 -1.46 23.44
CA GLU A 189 -41.76 -0.84 24.53
C GLU A 189 -41.53 -1.51 25.90
N GLU A 190 -40.96 -2.72 25.94
CA GLU A 190 -40.64 -3.39 27.19
C GLU A 190 -39.39 -2.78 27.85
N ASP A 191 -39.33 -2.78 29.19
CA ASP A 191 -38.18 -2.28 29.93
C ASP A 191 -37.00 -3.29 29.85
N ILE A 192 -36.22 -3.21 28.77
CA ILE A 192 -35.08 -4.09 28.50
C ILE A 192 -33.91 -3.73 29.43
N LYS A 193 -33.67 -4.57 30.44
CA LYS A 193 -32.53 -4.41 31.36
C LYS A 193 -31.24 -4.95 30.75
N ILE A 194 -30.42 -4.06 30.20
CA ILE A 194 -29.08 -4.34 29.65
C ILE A 194 -28.00 -4.01 30.70
N ASP A 195 -27.01 -4.89 30.86
CA ASP A 195 -25.94 -4.74 31.86
C ASP A 195 -24.80 -3.84 31.34
N ARG A 196 -24.60 -2.69 31.97
CA ARG A 196 -23.56 -1.72 31.54
C ARG A 196 -22.14 -2.28 31.46
N TYR A 197 -21.81 -3.36 32.19
CA TYR A 197 -20.46 -3.90 32.28
C TYR A 197 -20.16 -5.03 31.28
N LYS A 198 -21.18 -5.56 30.61
CA LYS A 198 -21.04 -6.67 29.66
C LYS A 198 -21.10 -6.18 28.22
N ASN A 199 -20.54 -6.97 27.31
CA ASN A 199 -20.64 -6.72 25.88
C ASN A 199 -21.99 -7.22 25.39
N HIS A 200 -22.70 -6.39 24.63
CA HIS A 200 -24.01 -6.70 24.09
C HIS A 200 -24.04 -6.62 22.57
N ASN A 201 -24.92 -7.43 21.96
CA ASN A 201 -25.31 -7.35 20.56
C ASN A 201 -26.78 -6.90 20.49
N ILE A 202 -27.07 -5.83 19.74
CA ILE A 202 -28.42 -5.31 19.54
C ILE A 202 -28.69 -5.22 18.04
N GLU A 203 -29.74 -5.91 17.61
CA GLU A 203 -30.17 -5.98 16.22
C GLU A 203 -31.64 -5.59 16.11
N VAL A 204 -31.99 -4.72 15.17
CA VAL A 204 -33.39 -4.38 14.90
C VAL A 204 -34.00 -5.41 13.98
N VAL A 205 -35.19 -5.90 14.31
CA VAL A 205 -35.95 -6.76 13.42
C VAL A 205 -36.68 -5.88 12.41
N VAL A 206 -36.18 -5.84 11.18
CA VAL A 206 -36.72 -4.99 10.10
C VAL A 206 -37.93 -5.65 9.45
N ASP A 207 -37.83 -6.93 9.11
CA ASP A 207 -38.93 -7.67 8.49
C ASP A 207 -38.84 -9.18 8.78
N ARG A 208 -39.97 -9.86 8.64
CA ARG A 208 -40.09 -11.32 8.77
C ARG A 208 -40.78 -11.85 7.53
N LEU A 209 -40.08 -12.69 6.79
CA LEU A 209 -40.48 -13.10 5.45
C LEU A 209 -40.46 -14.63 5.33
N LEU A 210 -41.27 -15.14 4.40
CA LEU A 210 -41.25 -16.53 3.99
C LEU A 210 -40.72 -16.59 2.56
N VAL A 211 -39.69 -17.40 2.32
CA VAL A 211 -39.01 -17.45 1.03
C VAL A 211 -39.93 -18.04 -0.04
N THR A 212 -40.42 -17.19 -0.93
CA THR A 212 -41.15 -17.52 -2.16
C THR A 212 -40.56 -16.74 -3.34
N PRO A 213 -40.84 -17.12 -4.60
CA PRO A 213 -40.35 -16.37 -5.76
C PRO A 213 -40.85 -14.92 -5.83
N GLU A 214 -42.03 -14.65 -5.25
CA GLU A 214 -42.73 -13.36 -5.35
C GLU A 214 -42.24 -12.32 -4.34
N ILE A 215 -41.49 -12.71 -3.29
CA ILE A 215 -41.03 -11.76 -2.25
C ILE A 215 -39.85 -10.89 -2.68
N LYS A 216 -39.33 -11.02 -3.91
CA LYS A 216 -38.09 -10.36 -4.36
C LYS A 216 -38.06 -8.85 -4.08
N THR A 217 -39.14 -8.14 -4.44
CA THR A 217 -39.23 -6.67 -4.27
C THR A 217 -39.32 -6.27 -2.79
N ARG A 218 -40.12 -6.99 -1.99
CA ARG A 218 -40.24 -6.73 -0.55
C ARG A 218 -38.93 -7.01 0.17
N LEU A 219 -38.29 -8.14 -0.13
CA LEU A 219 -36.99 -8.51 0.45
C LEU A 219 -35.91 -7.47 0.15
N ALA A 220 -35.85 -6.96 -1.09
CA ALA A 220 -34.92 -5.89 -1.45
C ALA A 220 -35.14 -4.63 -0.61
N GLY A 221 -36.39 -4.18 -0.46
CA GLY A 221 -36.72 -3.01 0.38
C GLY A 221 -36.37 -3.21 1.86
N SER A 222 -36.60 -4.41 2.39
CA SER A 222 -36.24 -4.74 3.79
C SER A 222 -34.72 -4.79 4.00
N ILE A 223 -33.96 -5.29 3.01
CA ILE A 223 -32.49 -5.28 3.03
C ILE A 223 -31.95 -3.85 2.95
N GLU A 224 -32.46 -3.01 2.04
CA GLU A 224 -32.06 -1.59 1.94
C GLU A 224 -32.29 -0.85 3.27
N THR A 225 -33.44 -1.09 3.88
CA THR A 225 -33.78 -0.52 5.19
C THR A 225 -32.79 -0.98 6.26
N ALA A 226 -32.47 -2.28 6.30
CA ALA A 226 -31.52 -2.83 7.26
C ALA A 226 -30.09 -2.29 7.08
N LEU A 227 -29.62 -2.21 5.83
CA LEU A 227 -28.31 -1.66 5.48
C LEU A 227 -28.22 -0.19 5.90
N SER A 228 -29.26 0.61 5.63
CA SER A 228 -29.31 2.03 6.01
C SER A 228 -29.25 2.23 7.54
N LEU A 229 -29.88 1.34 8.32
CA LEU A 229 -29.91 1.42 9.78
C LEU A 229 -28.61 1.00 10.46
N SER A 230 -27.80 0.16 9.81
CA SER A 230 -26.64 -0.50 10.44
C SER A 230 -25.34 -0.32 9.66
N GLU A 231 -25.20 0.83 8.99
CA GLU A 231 -23.99 1.27 8.28
C GLU A 231 -23.52 0.26 7.21
N GLY A 232 -24.46 -0.34 6.47
CA GLY A 232 -24.18 -1.20 5.33
C GLY A 232 -23.95 -2.68 5.68
N ILE A 233 -24.53 -3.17 6.77
CA ILE A 233 -24.53 -4.60 7.15
C ILE A 233 -25.97 -5.10 7.28
N VAL A 234 -26.21 -6.38 7.00
CA VAL A 234 -27.50 -7.00 7.27
C VAL A 234 -27.27 -8.43 7.71
N VAL A 235 -28.02 -8.87 8.72
CA VAL A 235 -28.01 -10.26 9.18
C VAL A 235 -29.34 -10.88 8.77
N ILE A 236 -29.28 -12.03 8.13
CA ILE A 236 -30.42 -12.86 7.77
C ILE A 236 -30.43 -14.05 8.70
N ASP A 237 -31.36 -14.02 9.65
CA ASP A 237 -31.63 -15.14 10.53
C ASP A 237 -32.57 -16.13 9.81
N ILE A 238 -32.21 -17.40 9.81
CA ILE A 238 -32.90 -18.46 9.08
C ILE A 238 -33.43 -19.45 10.10
N GLU A 239 -34.75 -19.65 10.14
CA GLU A 239 -35.38 -20.55 11.11
C GLU A 239 -34.85 -22.00 10.92
N GLY A 240 -34.17 -22.53 11.94
CA GLY A 240 -33.55 -23.86 11.90
C GLY A 240 -32.23 -23.95 11.11
N GLY A 241 -31.69 -22.82 10.65
CA GLY A 241 -30.46 -22.74 9.87
C GLY A 241 -29.31 -22.01 10.57
N LYS A 242 -28.23 -21.76 9.81
CA LYS A 242 -27.16 -20.84 10.22
C LYS A 242 -27.46 -19.44 9.70
N GLU A 243 -27.27 -18.44 10.55
CA GLU A 243 -27.38 -17.03 10.15
C GLU A 243 -26.40 -16.71 9.01
N LYS A 244 -26.86 -15.86 8.09
CA LYS A 244 -26.03 -15.31 7.01
C LYS A 244 -25.86 -13.82 7.23
N ILE A 245 -24.63 -13.33 7.12
CA ILE A 245 -24.33 -11.90 7.24
C ILE A 245 -23.86 -11.39 5.90
N PHE A 246 -24.43 -10.28 5.45
CA PHE A 246 -24.08 -9.61 4.21
C PHE A 246 -23.60 -8.19 4.52
N SER A 247 -22.78 -7.63 3.63
CA SER A 247 -22.34 -6.23 3.72
C SER A 247 -22.28 -5.57 2.36
N GLU A 248 -22.75 -4.33 2.30
CA GLU A 248 -22.66 -3.45 1.13
C GLU A 248 -21.26 -2.82 0.99
N GLN A 249 -20.45 -2.90 2.04
CA GLN A 249 -19.08 -2.43 2.08
C GLN A 249 -18.11 -3.62 2.24
N PHE A 250 -16.81 -3.40 2.06
CA PHE A 250 -15.82 -4.40 2.46
C PHE A 250 -15.67 -4.41 3.99
N SER A 251 -16.73 -4.78 4.71
CA SER A 251 -16.74 -4.85 6.18
C SER A 251 -16.64 -6.29 6.68
N CYS A 252 -15.84 -6.51 7.73
CA CYS A 252 -15.85 -7.78 8.43
C CYS A 252 -17.15 -7.92 9.25
N PRO A 253 -17.98 -8.95 9.01
CA PRO A 253 -19.23 -9.16 9.75
C PRO A 253 -19.07 -9.24 11.27
N SER A 254 -17.99 -9.88 11.73
CA SER A 254 -17.76 -10.19 13.13
C SER A 254 -16.98 -9.12 13.88
N CYS A 255 -15.95 -8.52 13.27
CA CYS A 255 -15.10 -7.54 13.95
C CYS A 255 -15.56 -6.10 13.72
N GLY A 256 -16.42 -5.85 12.72
CA GLY A 256 -16.82 -4.51 12.31
C GLY A 256 -15.72 -3.68 11.66
N ILE A 257 -14.57 -4.31 11.32
CA ILE A 257 -13.48 -3.64 10.60
C ILE A 257 -13.90 -3.40 9.16
N ASN A 258 -13.91 -2.14 8.76
CA ASN A 258 -14.11 -1.72 7.37
C ASN A 258 -12.75 -1.69 6.67
N LEU A 259 -12.62 -2.49 5.61
CA LEU A 259 -11.51 -2.40 4.68
C LEU A 259 -11.81 -1.30 3.65
N PRO A 260 -10.79 -0.57 3.19
CA PRO A 260 -10.94 0.35 2.08
C PRO A 260 -11.33 -0.39 0.81
N GLU A 261 -11.87 0.33 -0.17
CA GLU A 261 -12.14 -0.22 -1.49
C GLU A 261 -10.87 -0.84 -2.09
N ILE A 262 -10.99 -2.08 -2.55
CA ILE A 262 -9.89 -2.83 -3.13
C ILE A 262 -9.59 -2.28 -4.53
N ALA A 263 -8.58 -1.42 -4.60
CA ALA A 263 -8.10 -0.77 -5.82
C ALA A 263 -6.57 -0.87 -5.93
N PRO A 264 -5.96 -0.83 -7.14
CA PRO A 264 -4.50 -0.97 -7.29
C PRO A 264 -3.70 0.02 -6.43
N ARG A 265 -4.23 1.22 -6.18
CA ARG A 265 -3.59 2.25 -5.35
C ARG A 265 -3.40 1.86 -3.88
N ILE A 266 -4.25 1.00 -3.31
CA ILE A 266 -4.13 0.56 -1.91
C ILE A 266 -3.00 -0.45 -1.72
N PHE A 267 -2.49 -1.03 -2.82
CA PHE A 267 -1.32 -1.89 -2.82
C PHE A 267 -0.04 -1.11 -3.13
N SER A 268 -0.07 0.22 -3.09
CA SER A 268 1.08 1.06 -3.39
C SER A 268 1.68 1.64 -2.12
N PHE A 269 2.87 1.21 -1.72
CA PHE A 269 3.59 1.83 -0.61
C PHE A 269 4.02 3.28 -0.88
N ASN A 270 4.00 3.72 -2.15
CA ASN A 270 4.24 5.12 -2.54
C ASN A 270 3.00 6.01 -2.41
N ASN A 271 1.81 5.43 -2.19
CA ASN A 271 0.57 6.16 -2.05
C ASN A 271 0.14 6.11 -0.57
N PRO A 272 -0.25 7.24 0.06
CA PRO A 272 -0.72 7.24 1.45
C PRO A 272 -1.82 6.22 1.76
N TYR A 273 -2.68 5.87 0.78
CA TYR A 273 -3.73 4.86 0.97
C TYR A 273 -3.21 3.43 1.16
N GLY A 274 -2.03 3.10 0.62
CA GLY A 274 -1.42 1.77 0.72
C GLY A 274 -0.12 1.74 1.53
N ALA A 275 0.39 2.91 1.90
CA ALA A 275 1.60 3.06 2.68
C ALA A 275 1.36 2.66 4.14
N CYS A 276 2.28 1.87 4.70
CA CYS A 276 2.27 1.59 6.13
C CYS A 276 2.37 2.92 6.91
N PRO A 277 1.44 3.22 7.86
CA PRO A 277 1.42 4.49 8.57
C PRO A 277 2.64 4.66 9.50
N ALA A 278 3.21 3.57 10.00
CA ALA A 278 4.35 3.61 10.91
C ALA A 278 5.65 4.07 10.22
N CYS A 279 5.85 3.75 8.94
CA CYS A 279 7.07 4.09 8.19
C CYS A 279 6.80 4.88 6.91
N SER A 280 5.56 5.32 6.68
CA SER A 280 5.11 5.99 5.46
C SER A 280 5.55 5.30 4.17
N GLY A 281 5.48 3.96 4.18
CA GLY A 281 5.84 3.11 3.04
C GLY A 281 7.34 2.94 2.78
N LEU A 282 8.22 3.38 3.68
CA LEU A 282 9.68 3.19 3.54
C LEU A 282 10.11 1.74 3.82
N GLY A 283 9.34 0.99 4.61
CA GLY A 283 9.67 -0.39 4.99
C GLY A 283 10.73 -0.53 6.09
N PHE A 284 11.34 0.57 6.55
CA PHE A 284 12.29 0.58 7.66
C PHE A 284 12.10 1.83 8.53
N LYS A 285 12.65 1.76 9.75
CA LYS A 285 12.83 2.89 10.67
C LYS A 285 14.28 2.95 11.06
N MET A 286 14.80 4.16 11.24
CA MET A 286 16.14 4.37 11.79
C MET A 286 16.03 4.34 13.31
N GLU A 287 16.63 3.35 13.92
CA GLU A 287 16.68 3.18 15.38
C GLU A 287 18.14 3.05 15.82
N PHE A 288 18.40 3.34 17.09
CA PHE A 288 19.72 3.12 17.66
C PHE A 288 19.96 1.64 17.88
N ASP A 289 21.07 1.13 17.36
CA ASP A 289 21.53 -0.23 17.63
C ASP A 289 22.41 -0.23 18.89
N PRO A 290 21.97 -0.88 20.00
CA PRO A 290 22.78 -0.98 21.21
C PRO A 290 24.16 -1.62 20.98
N GLY A 291 24.30 -2.52 20.00
CA GLY A 291 25.57 -3.15 19.65
C GLY A 291 26.55 -2.20 18.96
N LEU A 292 26.05 -1.17 18.26
CA LEU A 292 26.89 -0.10 17.71
C LEU A 292 27.22 0.96 18.77
N ILE A 293 26.36 1.12 19.78
CA ILE A 293 26.63 1.98 20.94
C ILE A 293 27.72 1.37 21.82
N VAL A 294 27.70 0.05 22.02
CA VAL A 294 28.70 -0.69 22.78
C VAL A 294 29.42 -1.68 21.87
N SER A 295 30.37 -1.16 21.08
CA SER A 295 31.11 -1.98 20.11
C SER A 295 32.13 -2.91 20.75
N ASP A 296 32.77 -2.49 21.85
CA ASP A 296 33.71 -3.30 22.63
C ASP A 296 33.20 -3.47 24.05
N LYS A 297 32.62 -4.65 24.30
CA LYS A 297 31.99 -5.00 25.58
C LYS A 297 32.99 -5.33 26.68
N ASN A 298 34.27 -5.51 26.35
CA ASN A 298 35.32 -5.80 27.33
C ASN A 298 35.87 -4.53 27.99
N LYS A 299 35.55 -3.35 27.44
CA LYS A 299 35.92 -2.08 28.04
C LYS A 299 34.92 -1.70 29.13
N SER A 300 35.40 -0.94 30.10
CA SER A 300 34.53 -0.25 31.05
C SER A 300 33.97 1.04 30.47
N ILE A 301 32.96 1.61 31.14
CA ILE A 301 32.37 2.89 30.73
C ILE A 301 33.45 3.98 30.68
N LEU A 302 34.39 4.02 31.65
CA LEU A 302 35.48 5.00 31.65
C LEU A 302 36.48 4.80 30.51
N GLN A 303 36.73 3.55 30.13
CA GLN A 303 37.59 3.18 29.00
C GLN A 303 36.92 3.39 27.63
N GLY A 304 35.68 3.90 27.62
CA GLY A 304 34.95 4.19 26.39
C GLY A 304 34.25 2.99 25.78
N ALA A 305 33.68 2.12 26.61
CA ALA A 305 32.74 1.09 26.16
C ALA A 305 31.57 1.67 25.35
N LEU A 306 31.12 2.88 25.71
CA LEU A 306 30.07 3.61 25.01
C LEU A 306 30.67 4.51 23.92
N VAL A 307 30.60 4.03 22.66
CA VAL A 307 31.20 4.66 21.48
C VAL A 307 30.81 6.13 21.31
N PRO A 308 29.54 6.56 21.48
CA PRO A 308 29.16 7.97 21.29
C PRO A 308 29.83 8.92 22.29
N TRP A 309 30.25 8.40 23.45
CA TRP A 309 30.92 9.19 24.49
C TRP A 309 32.44 9.04 24.44
N GLY A 310 32.95 7.98 23.80
CA GLY A 310 34.37 7.66 23.78
C GLY A 310 34.93 7.46 25.19
N GLU A 311 36.24 7.60 25.35
CA GLU A 311 36.85 7.65 26.68
C GLU A 311 36.32 8.86 27.46
N VAL A 312 35.83 8.64 28.68
CA VAL A 312 35.23 9.69 29.50
C VAL A 312 36.31 10.68 29.95
N LYS A 313 36.49 11.75 29.17
CA LYS A 313 37.46 12.82 29.42
C LYS A 313 36.71 14.10 29.79
N GLY A 314 36.61 14.39 31.09
CA GLY A 314 36.03 15.63 31.59
C GLY A 314 35.18 15.45 32.84
N LYS A 315 35.17 16.47 33.71
CA LYS A 315 34.51 16.41 35.02
C LYS A 315 32.98 16.31 34.92
N TYR A 316 32.36 16.98 33.95
CA TYR A 316 30.90 17.03 33.81
C TYR A 316 30.27 15.66 33.56
N LEU A 317 30.67 14.98 32.48
CA LEU A 317 30.15 13.65 32.13
C LEU A 317 30.50 12.62 33.21
N TYR A 318 31.72 12.70 33.76
CA TYR A 318 32.14 11.83 34.87
C TYR A 318 31.25 11.98 36.10
N HIS A 319 30.93 13.20 36.53
CA HIS A 319 30.07 13.42 37.71
C HIS A 319 28.64 12.92 37.49
N ILE A 320 28.09 13.06 36.27
CA ILE A 320 26.78 12.49 35.93
C ILE A 320 26.81 10.97 36.00
N LEU A 321 27.78 10.34 35.34
CA LEU A 321 27.92 8.89 35.33
C LEU A 321 28.18 8.34 36.73
N LYS A 322 28.97 9.04 37.55
CA LYS A 322 29.21 8.68 38.94
C LYS A 322 27.93 8.76 39.77
N GLY A 323 27.14 9.83 39.63
CA GLY A 323 25.86 9.93 40.32
C GLY A 323 24.88 8.80 39.93
N LEU A 324 24.85 8.43 38.65
CA LEU A 324 24.07 7.29 38.17
C LEU A 324 24.59 5.95 38.71
N ALA A 325 25.91 5.76 38.73
CA ALA A 325 26.57 4.59 39.27
C ALA A 325 26.28 4.40 40.77
N ASP A 326 26.38 5.48 41.55
CA ASP A 326 26.10 5.48 42.99
C ASP A 326 24.61 5.21 43.27
N PHE A 327 23.70 5.73 42.44
CA PHE A 327 22.26 5.52 42.60
C PHE A 327 21.79 4.11 42.22
N TYR A 328 22.26 3.59 41.08
CA TYR A 328 21.86 2.27 40.56
C TYR A 328 22.74 1.11 41.04
N GLY A 329 23.85 1.40 41.75
CA GLY A 329 24.71 0.39 42.36
C GLY A 329 25.61 -0.37 41.39
N PHE A 330 26.17 0.31 40.37
CA PHE A 330 27.13 -0.30 39.42
C PHE A 330 28.47 0.45 39.41
N SER A 331 29.52 -0.18 38.89
CA SER A 331 30.87 0.41 38.81
C SER A 331 31.18 0.90 37.39
N LEU A 332 31.73 2.12 37.28
CA LEU A 332 32.18 2.68 35.99
C LEU A 332 33.46 2.03 35.45
N ASN A 333 34.16 1.26 36.28
CA ASN A 333 35.42 0.58 35.95
C ASN A 333 35.23 -0.89 35.54
N THR A 334 34.05 -1.45 35.74
CA THR A 334 33.76 -2.84 35.34
C THR A 334 33.56 -2.90 33.82
N PRO A 335 34.08 -3.94 33.13
CA PRO A 335 33.73 -4.22 31.75
C PRO A 335 32.21 -4.23 31.52
N PHE A 336 31.76 -3.85 30.33
CA PHE A 336 30.33 -3.73 30.04
C PHE A 336 29.59 -5.09 30.05
N VAL A 337 30.31 -6.19 29.82
CA VAL A 337 29.80 -7.55 30.04
C VAL A 337 30.58 -8.18 31.19
N GLU A 338 29.83 -8.67 32.20
CA GLU A 338 30.32 -9.60 33.22
C GLU A 338 30.29 -11.04 32.73
#